data_AF-D1PFM3-F1
#
_entry.id   AF-D1PFM3-F1
#
_cell.length_a   1.000
_cell.length_b   1.000
_cell.length_c   1.000
_cell.angle_alpha   90.00
_cell.angle_beta   90.00
_cell.angle_gamma   90.00
#
_symmetry.space_group_name_H-M   'P 1'
#
loop_
_entity.id
_entity.type
_entity.pdbx_description
1 polymer ?
#
loop_
_entity_poly.entity_id
_entity_poly.type
_entity_poly.pdbx_seq_one_letter_code
_entity_poly.pdbx_strand_id
1 'polypeptide(L)' 'MLYNIAFTKKVINKVMKEQVGLNPEYWGFFKLTDAQFDKLLELGEIDERYIID' A
#
# COMPACT_ATOMS: atom_id res chain seq x y z
N MET A 1 7.17 -5.71 11.16
CA MET A 1 6.51 -6.98 10.77
C MET A 1 6.74 -7.28 9.29
N LEU A 2 6.75 -8.56 8.90
CA LEU A 2 6.87 -9.01 7.52
C LEU A 2 5.46 -9.42 7.03
N TYR A 3 4.80 -8.62 6.20
CA TYR A 3 3.46 -8.93 5.70
C TYR A 3 3.51 -9.39 4.24
N ASN A 4 3.40 -10.70 4.03
CA ASN A 4 2.97 -11.25 2.75
C ASN A 4 1.43 -11.26 2.74
N ILE A 5 0.82 -10.08 2.64
CA ILE A 5 -0.63 -9.97 2.42
C ILE A 5 -0.84 -9.56 0.98
N ALA A 6 -1.55 -10.40 0.23
CA ALA A 6 -1.98 -10.05 -1.11
C ALA A 6 -3.18 -9.09 -1.01
N PHE A 7 -3.10 -7.95 -1.69
CA PHE A 7 -4.24 -7.03 -1.78
C PHE A 7 -5.44 -7.73 -2.44
N THR A 8 -6.61 -7.68 -1.80
CA THR A 8 -7.88 -8.19 -2.35
C THR A 8 -8.23 -7.46 -3.64
N LYS A 9 -7.93 -6.16 -3.67
CA LYS A 9 -8.13 -5.28 -4.83
C LYS A 9 -6.80 -4.79 -5.36
N LYS A 10 -6.59 -4.94 -6.67
CA LYS A 10 -5.38 -4.45 -7.33
C LYS A 10 -5.37 -2.92 -7.33
N VAL A 11 -4.56 -2.34 -6.46
CA VAL A 11 -4.27 -0.90 -6.49
C VAL A 11 -3.46 -0.59 -7.75
N ILE A 12 -4.02 0.22 -8.65
CA ILE A 12 -3.34 0.62 -9.90
C ILE A 12 -2.41 1.80 -9.65
N ASN A 13 -1.37 1.94 -10.47
CA ASN A 13 -0.38 3.02 -10.33
C ASN A 13 -1.03 4.43 -10.35
N LYS A 14 -2.09 4.62 -11.15
CA LYS A 14 -2.87 5.87 -11.15
C LYS A 14 -3.39 6.22 -9.75
N VAL A 15 -3.98 5.24 -9.06
CA VAL A 15 -4.54 5.42 -7.71
C VAL A 15 -3.43 5.67 -6.69
N MET A 16 -2.29 4.96 -6.80
CA MET A 16 -1.14 5.23 -5.92
C MET A 16 -0.63 6.66 -6.06
N LYS A 17 -0.50 7.16 -7.29
CA LYS A 17 -0.04 8.53 -7.55
C LYS A 17 -1.04 9.58 -7.08
N GLU A 18 -2.32 9.43 -7.45
CA GLU A 18 -3.35 10.45 -7.22
C GLU A 18 -3.89 10.45 -5.79
N GLN A 19 -4.08 9.27 -5.17
CA GLN A 19 -4.75 9.15 -3.87
C GLN A 19 -3.77 8.97 -2.71
N VAL A 20 -2.65 8.29 -2.95
CA VAL A 20 -1.60 8.03 -1.94
C VAL A 20 -0.44 9.04 -2.07
N GLY A 21 -0.30 9.73 -3.21
CA GLY A 21 0.79 10.67 -3.45
C GLY A 21 2.13 9.99 -3.70
N LEU A 22 2.11 8.72 -4.14
CA LEU A 22 3.31 7.94 -4.38
C LEU A 22 3.92 8.26 -5.74
N ASN A 23 5.03 8.99 -5.74
CA ASN A 23 5.82 9.25 -6.93
C ASN A 23 7.32 9.00 -6.69
N PRO A 24 7.72 7.73 -6.47
CA PRO A 24 9.13 7.40 -6.37
C PRO A 24 9.83 7.60 -7.72
N GLU A 25 11.09 8.01 -7.66
CA GLU A 25 11.96 8.08 -8.85
C GLU A 25 12.20 6.67 -9.45
N TYR A 26 12.16 5.63 -8.60
CA TYR A 26 12.32 4.23 -8.99
C TYR A 26 11.26 3.33 -8.35
N TRP A 27 10.50 2.60 -9.19
CA TRP A 27 9.45 1.67 -8.77
C TRP A 27 10.00 0.27 -8.45
N GLY A 28 10.99 0.20 -7.57
CA GLY A 28 11.54 -1.06 -7.06
C GLY A 28 11.37 -1.17 -5.56
N PHE A 29 12.44 -0.86 -4.82
CA PHE A 29 12.42 -0.83 -3.36
C PHE A 29 12.53 0.60 -2.86
N PHE A 30 11.51 1.05 -2.13
CA PHE A 30 11.50 2.35 -1.46
C PHE A 30 10.71 2.25 -0.16
N LYS A 31 11.04 3.12 0.79
CA LYS A 31 10.37 3.15 2.09
C LYS A 31 9.08 3.96 1.98
N LEU A 32 7.98 3.38 2.45
CA LEU A 32 6.69 4.06 2.62
C LEU A 32 6.64 4.76 3.97
N THR A 33 5.88 5.85 4.06
CA THR A 33 5.45 6.39 5.36
C THR A 33 4.26 5.59 5.89
N ASP A 34 4.03 5.60 7.20
CA ASP A 34 2.92 4.88 7.83
C ASP A 34 1.58 5.32 7.23
N ALA A 35 1.39 6.63 7.04
CA ALA A 35 0.18 7.17 6.40
C ALA A 35 -0.01 6.71 4.93
N GLN A 36 1.07 6.53 4.17
CA GLN A 36 0.99 5.99 2.81
C GLN A 36 0.67 4.50 2.82
N PHE A 37 1.21 3.77 3.79
CA PHE A 37 0.94 2.35 4.00
C PHE A 37 -0.52 2.13 4.38
N ASP A 38 -1.05 2.84 5.38
CA ASP A 38 -2.43 2.75 5.82
C ASP A 38 -3.41 3.02 4.67
N LYS A 39 -3.11 4.04 3.86
CA LYS A 39 -3.95 4.37 2.71
C LYS A 39 -3.91 3.31 1.61
N LEU A 40 -2.78 2.61 1.44
CA LEU A 40 -2.71 1.46 0.54
C LEU A 40 -3.50 0.27 1.05
N LEU A 41 -3.52 0.05 2.38
CA LEU A 41 -4.33 -1.00 3.01
C LEU A 41 -5.83 -0.75 2.78
N GLU A 42 -6.29 0.49 3.03
CA GLU A 42 -7.69 0.89 2.77
C GLU A 42 -8.06 0.69 1.29
N LEU A 43 -7.22 1.17 0.37
CA LEU A 43 -7.49 1.09 -1.07
C LEU A 43 -7.40 -0.33 -1.63
N GLY A 44 -6.56 -1.15 -1.02
CA GLY A 44 -6.41 -2.57 -1.35
C GLY A 44 -7.51 -3.45 -0.77
N GLU A 45 -8.44 -2.88 0.00
CA GLU A 45 -9.51 -3.58 0.72
C GLU A 45 -8.96 -4.79 1.49
N ILE A 46 -7.82 -4.58 2.16
CA ILE A 46 -7.24 -5.59 3.06
C ILE A 46 -8.04 -5.58 4.35
N ASP A 47 -8.48 -6.76 4.78
CA ASP A 47 -9.01 -6.93 6.13
C ASP A 47 -7.86 -6.81 7.14
N GLU A 48 -7.94 -5.78 7.97
CA GLU A 48 -6.97 -5.42 9.02
C GLU A 48 -6.67 -6.62 9.94
N ARG A 49 -7.58 -7.59 10.05
CA ARG A 49 -7.41 -8.84 10.81
C ARG A 49 -6.26 -9.72 10.31
N TYR A 50 -5.80 -9.53 9.08
CA TYR A 50 -4.64 -10.24 8.55
C TYR A 50 -3.31 -9.60 8.99
N ILE A 51 -3.35 -8.38 9.55
CA ILE A 51 -2.19 -7.65 10.03
C ILE A 51 -1.93 -8.10 11.48
N ILE A 52 -1.04 -9.07 11.64
CA ILE A 52 -0.57 -9.56 12.95
C ILE A 52 0.60 -8.71 13.42
N ASP A 53 0.43 -7.93 14.49
CA ASP A 53 1.50 -7.16 15.18
C ASP A 53 2.48 -8.09 15.92
#